data_AF-A0A9D9D4L9-F1
#
_entry.id   AF-A0A9D9D4L9-F1
#
_cell.length_a   1.000
_cell.length_b   1.000
_cell.length_c   1.000
_cell.angle_alpha   90.00
_cell.angle_beta   90.00
_cell.angle_gamma   90.00
#
_symmetry.space_group_name_H-M   'P 1'
#
loop_
_entity.id
_entity.type
_entity.pdbx_description
1 polymer ?
#
loop_
_entity_poly.entity_id
_entity_poly.type
_entity_poly.pdbx_seq_one_letter_code
_entity_poly.pdbx_strand_id
1 'polypeptide(L)'
;MYRIFITIILLKLAIFPQNYSKEDLEKGINFIETRVYSEKENQELLKLFEGLRVADVSDAMDMVGLPDKGLVDPTIHPLWQDFKNLSHQIRGIAITVRYVPTQKPDRPAPGQDFHEWEGNFYSKYSHEAFMDIIFPGAVIVIDDVEEDDIGSIGSYNIMEWHRRGAVGVVTDASARDTDEITIQRIPLYLRKKGRGIRPGRNEIESVNRPVEIGGVLVCPGDVIVADGDGVIVVPRAVAKEVAKYAREILEKDKEGRRSLYEKLNLPLDKTVK
;
A
#
# COMPACT_ATOMS: atom_id res chain seq x y z
N MET A 1 37.66 -45.91 38.06
CA MET A 1 37.41 -46.23 36.64
C MET A 1 36.11 -45.54 36.25
N TYR A 2 36.20 -44.41 35.54
CA TYR A 2 35.08 -43.51 35.26
C TYR A 2 34.06 -44.15 34.29
N ARG A 3 32.78 -44.14 34.65
CA ARG A 3 31.66 -44.45 33.75
C ARG A 3 31.12 -43.15 33.19
N ILE A 4 31.32 -42.93 31.90
CA ILE A 4 30.78 -41.79 31.15
C ILE A 4 29.30 -42.09 30.85
N PHE A 5 28.40 -41.28 31.41
CA PHE A 5 27.00 -41.22 30.98
C PHE A 5 26.92 -40.28 29.77
N ILE A 6 26.67 -40.84 28.58
CA ILE A 6 26.33 -40.06 27.39
C ILE A 6 24.82 -39.82 27.45
N THR A 7 24.43 -38.62 27.88
CA THR A 7 23.04 -38.15 27.75
C THR A 7 22.83 -37.76 26.28
N ILE A 8 22.16 -38.62 25.52
CA ILE A 8 21.69 -38.28 24.17
C ILE A 8 20.56 -37.26 24.33
N ILE A 9 20.88 -35.98 24.14
CA ILE A 9 19.89 -34.92 23.97
C ILE A 9 19.31 -35.12 22.57
N LEU A 10 18.13 -35.75 22.48
CA LEU A 10 17.32 -35.74 21.26
C LEU A 10 16.84 -34.31 21.02
N LEU A 11 17.52 -33.61 20.12
CA LEU A 11 17.03 -32.37 19.54
C LEU A 11 15.74 -32.71 18.78
N LYS A 12 14.56 -32.37 19.33
CA LYS A 12 13.32 -32.35 18.57
C LYS A 12 13.45 -31.23 17.53
N LEU A 13 13.88 -31.58 16.32
CA LEU A 13 13.60 -30.77 15.13
C LEU A 13 12.09 -30.58 15.08
N ALA A 14 11.63 -29.35 15.31
CA ALA A 14 10.26 -28.96 15.04
C ALA A 14 10.06 -29.05 13.52
N ILE A 15 9.63 -30.22 13.06
CA ILE A 15 9.12 -30.41 11.71
C ILE A 15 7.80 -29.64 11.72
N PHE A 16 7.76 -28.46 11.12
CA PHE A 16 6.50 -27.78 10.83
C PHE A 16 5.83 -28.57 9.69
N PRO A 17 4.74 -29.31 9.93
CA PRO A 17 4.08 -30.01 8.85
C PRO A 17 3.46 -28.97 7.92
N GLN A 18 3.95 -28.92 6.68
CA GLN A 18 3.25 -28.26 5.58
C GLN A 18 1.98 -29.10 5.32
N ASN A 19 0.86 -28.72 5.94
CA ASN A 19 -0.39 -29.47 5.96
C ASN A 19 -1.16 -29.44 4.62
N TYR A 20 -0.50 -29.15 3.50
CA TYR A 20 -1.12 -29.07 2.19
C TYR A 20 -0.95 -30.37 1.44
N SER A 21 -2.06 -30.86 0.87
CA SER A 21 -2.01 -32.03 -0.01
C SER A 21 -1.33 -31.66 -1.34
N LYS A 22 -0.91 -32.68 -2.10
CA LYS A 22 -0.45 -32.49 -3.48
C LYS A 22 -1.49 -31.76 -4.32
N GLU A 23 -2.77 -32.07 -4.12
CA GLU A 23 -3.88 -31.45 -4.85
C GLU A 23 -4.01 -29.95 -4.51
N ASP A 24 -3.84 -29.56 -3.25
CA ASP A 24 -3.85 -28.15 -2.84
C ASP A 24 -2.71 -27.39 -3.52
N LEU A 25 -1.50 -27.98 -3.52
CA LEU A 25 -0.32 -27.39 -4.15
C LEU A 25 -0.48 -27.29 -5.69
N GLU A 26 -1.12 -28.29 -6.32
CA GLU A 26 -1.41 -28.28 -7.75
C GLU A 26 -2.45 -27.21 -8.14
N LYS A 27 -3.39 -26.89 -7.24
CA LYS A 27 -4.35 -25.78 -7.43
C LYS A 27 -3.77 -24.41 -7.09
N GLY A 28 -2.69 -24.38 -6.32
CA GLY A 28 -2.07 -23.17 -5.80
C GLY A 28 -2.64 -22.76 -4.43
N ILE A 29 -1.77 -22.27 -3.56
CA ILE A 29 -2.11 -21.83 -2.20
C ILE A 29 -1.43 -20.51 -1.85
N ASN A 30 -2.07 -19.77 -0.96
CA ASN A 30 -1.48 -18.59 -0.33
C ASN A 30 -0.83 -19.00 0.99
N PHE A 31 0.49 -18.86 1.08
CA PHE A 31 1.24 -19.19 2.30
C PHE A 31 1.22 -18.07 3.34
N ILE A 32 1.14 -16.82 2.90
CA ILE A 32 0.95 -15.69 3.79
C ILE A 32 -0.55 -15.58 4.07
N GLU A 33 -0.90 -15.67 5.34
CA GLU A 33 -2.28 -15.56 5.80
C GLU A 33 -2.81 -14.15 5.52
N THR A 34 -3.90 -14.05 4.76
CA THR A 34 -4.69 -12.82 4.67
C THR A 34 -5.68 -12.78 5.83
N ARG A 35 -5.54 -11.79 6.71
CA ARG A 35 -6.50 -11.55 7.80
C ARG A 35 -7.53 -10.49 7.40
N VAL A 36 -8.73 -10.63 7.93
CA VAL A 36 -9.78 -9.62 7.84
C VAL A 36 -9.89 -8.94 9.19
N TYR A 37 -9.92 -7.61 9.18
CA TYR A 37 -10.01 -6.79 10.39
C TYR A 37 -11.36 -6.10 10.43
N SER A 38 -11.91 -5.96 11.64
CA SER A 38 -13.14 -5.20 11.84
C SER A 38 -12.93 -3.71 11.58
N GLU A 39 -14.02 -3.02 11.27
CA GLU A 39 -14.03 -1.55 11.15
C GLU A 39 -13.47 -0.89 12.41
N LYS A 40 -13.85 -1.39 13.59
CA LYS A 40 -13.35 -0.87 14.88
C LYS A 40 -11.83 -0.96 14.97
N GLU A 41 -11.24 -2.10 14.62
CA GLU A 41 -9.78 -2.26 14.63
C GLU A 41 -9.07 -1.32 13.64
N ASN A 42 -9.67 -1.11 12.46
CA ASN A 42 -9.18 -0.14 11.49
C ASN A 42 -9.21 1.28 12.07
N GLN A 43 -10.33 1.72 12.63
CA GLN A 43 -10.48 3.06 13.19
C GLN A 43 -9.54 3.32 14.38
N GLU A 44 -9.33 2.32 15.24
CA GLU A 44 -8.35 2.41 16.33
C GLU A 44 -6.94 2.69 15.80
N LEU A 45 -6.51 1.98 14.75
CA LEU A 45 -5.19 2.20 14.16
C LEU A 45 -5.10 3.54 13.44
N LEU A 46 -6.10 3.90 12.63
CA LEU A 46 -6.10 5.19 11.92
C LEU A 46 -5.92 6.37 12.88
N LYS A 47 -6.58 6.34 14.04
CA LYS A 47 -6.42 7.36 15.07
C LYS A 47 -5.01 7.43 15.64
N LEU A 48 -4.33 6.29 15.84
CA LEU A 48 -2.96 6.29 16.36
C LEU A 48 -1.97 6.91 15.38
N PHE A 49 -2.20 6.72 14.07
CA PHE A 49 -1.34 7.23 13.00
C PHE A 49 -1.63 8.67 12.58
N GLU A 50 -2.66 9.32 13.13
CA GLU A 50 -3.06 10.67 12.75
C GLU A 50 -1.91 11.69 12.86
N GLY A 51 -1.54 12.30 11.74
CA GLY A 51 -0.48 13.32 11.69
C GLY A 51 0.96 12.79 11.80
N LEU A 52 1.18 11.48 11.91
CA LEU A 52 2.53 10.89 11.87
C LEU A 52 3.13 11.01 10.47
N ARG A 53 4.42 11.34 10.38
CA ARG A 53 5.17 11.45 9.12
C ARG A 53 5.84 10.12 8.77
N VAL A 54 6.22 9.96 7.50
CA VAL A 54 7.01 8.80 7.05
C VAL A 54 8.28 8.65 7.89
N ALA A 55 9.01 9.74 8.12
CA ALA A 55 10.22 9.75 8.94
C ALA A 55 9.98 9.24 10.38
N ASP A 56 8.93 9.73 11.06
CA ASP A 56 8.63 9.31 12.44
C ASP A 56 8.32 7.80 12.52
N VAL A 57 7.61 7.30 11.50
CA VAL A 57 7.21 5.90 11.40
C VAL A 57 8.40 5.02 11.04
N SER A 58 9.30 5.49 10.19
CA SER A 58 10.55 4.79 9.84
C SER A 58 11.43 4.61 11.07
N ASP A 59 11.69 5.69 11.80
CA ASP A 59 12.48 5.64 13.04
C ASP A 59 11.83 4.71 14.08
N ALA A 60 10.50 4.69 14.16
CA ALA A 60 9.77 3.76 15.03
C ALA A 60 9.82 2.30 14.57
N MET A 61 9.89 2.04 13.25
CA MET A 61 10.08 0.70 12.69
C MET A 61 11.44 0.13 13.11
N ASP A 62 12.49 0.96 13.15
CA ASP A 62 13.80 0.57 13.68
C ASP A 62 13.69 0.13 15.14
N MET A 63 12.93 0.89 15.96
CA MET A 63 12.76 0.60 17.38
C MET A 63 12.03 -0.72 17.67
N VAL A 64 11.17 -1.19 16.76
CA VAL A 64 10.52 -2.51 16.87
C VAL A 64 11.31 -3.63 16.18
N GLY A 65 12.55 -3.35 15.76
CA GLY A 65 13.44 -4.34 15.16
C GLY A 65 13.19 -4.62 13.68
N LEU A 66 12.55 -3.68 12.96
CA LEU A 66 12.25 -3.78 11.53
C LEU A 66 12.92 -2.66 10.69
N PRO A 67 14.24 -2.44 10.81
CA PRO A 67 14.91 -1.44 9.99
C PRO A 67 14.81 -1.79 8.51
N ASP A 68 14.56 -0.75 7.70
CA ASP A 68 14.45 -0.82 6.24
C ASP A 68 13.37 -1.78 5.69
N LYS A 69 12.41 -2.23 6.51
CA LYS A 69 11.40 -3.22 6.06
C LYS A 69 10.16 -2.65 5.41
N GLY A 70 9.82 -1.41 5.72
CA GLY A 70 8.60 -0.77 5.23
C GLY A 70 8.80 0.28 4.15
N LEU A 71 10.04 0.75 3.93
CA LEU A 71 10.32 1.86 3.02
C LEU A 71 10.21 1.41 1.57
N VAL A 72 9.17 1.90 0.90
CA VAL A 72 8.91 1.66 -0.52
C VAL A 72 9.93 2.41 -1.36
N ASP A 73 10.30 1.87 -2.52
CA ASP A 73 11.21 2.48 -3.49
C ASP A 73 10.95 3.99 -3.64
N PRO A 74 11.97 4.85 -3.45
CA PRO A 74 11.79 6.31 -3.41
C PRO A 74 11.38 6.93 -4.75
N THR A 75 11.41 6.18 -5.84
CA THR A 75 10.84 6.63 -7.13
C THR A 75 9.31 6.57 -7.14
N ILE A 76 8.68 5.90 -6.18
CA ILE A 76 7.24 5.96 -5.94
C ILE A 76 6.96 7.18 -5.06
N HIS A 77 6.47 8.24 -5.68
CA HIS A 77 6.38 9.56 -5.06
C HIS A 77 4.99 10.19 -5.33
N PRO A 78 4.58 11.24 -4.58
CA PRO A 78 3.27 11.83 -4.80
C PRO A 78 3.19 12.47 -6.19
N LEU A 79 2.04 12.28 -6.85
CA LEU A 79 1.75 12.92 -8.14
C LEU A 79 1.73 14.45 -8.03
N TRP A 80 1.29 14.97 -6.89
CA TRP A 80 1.18 16.38 -6.58
C TRP A 80 1.41 16.63 -5.09
N GLN A 81 1.87 17.84 -4.75
CA GLN A 81 2.12 18.24 -3.37
C GLN A 81 1.34 19.51 -3.02
N ASP A 82 0.90 19.58 -1.77
CA ASP A 82 0.28 20.76 -1.16
C ASP A 82 1.10 21.14 0.07
N PHE A 83 1.98 22.13 -0.09
CA PHE A 83 2.87 22.58 0.98
C PHE A 83 2.15 23.42 2.06
N LYS A 84 0.89 23.79 1.84
CA LYS A 84 0.13 24.59 2.79
C LYS A 84 -0.69 23.71 3.73
N ASN A 85 -1.50 22.81 3.19
CA ASN A 85 -2.37 21.96 4.00
C ASN A 85 -1.89 20.52 4.06
N LEU A 86 -0.83 20.13 3.34
CA LEU A 86 -0.32 18.77 3.29
C LEU A 86 -1.40 17.74 2.91
N SER A 87 -2.34 18.15 2.05
CA SER A 87 -3.49 17.31 1.65
C SER A 87 -3.12 16.12 0.77
N HIS A 88 -1.86 16.04 0.31
CA HIS A 88 -1.30 14.91 -0.41
C HIS A 88 -0.85 13.76 0.51
N GLN A 89 -0.85 13.96 1.82
CA GLN A 89 -0.41 12.93 2.78
C GLN A 89 -1.47 11.86 2.97
N ILE A 90 -1.04 10.61 3.08
CA ILE A 90 -1.90 9.45 3.30
C ILE A 90 -1.58 8.84 4.67
N ARG A 91 -2.63 8.51 5.43
CA ARG A 91 -2.58 7.54 6.52
C ARG A 91 -3.81 6.66 6.37
N GLY A 92 -3.61 5.38 6.11
CA GLY A 92 -4.74 4.51 5.84
C GLY A 92 -4.42 3.04 5.94
N ILE A 93 -5.43 2.22 5.69
CA ILE A 93 -5.36 0.77 5.80
C ILE A 93 -5.34 0.15 4.39
N ALA A 94 -4.35 -0.68 4.10
CA ALA A 94 -4.17 -1.27 2.78
C ALA A 94 -5.32 -2.20 2.38
N ILE A 95 -5.90 -1.93 1.22
CA ILE A 95 -6.60 -2.89 0.37
C ILE A 95 -5.65 -3.18 -0.79
N THR A 96 -5.22 -4.42 -0.92
CA THR A 96 -4.25 -4.79 -1.96
C THR A 96 -4.96 -5.34 -3.20
N VAL A 97 -4.45 -4.98 -4.37
CA VAL A 97 -4.97 -5.40 -5.66
C VAL A 97 -3.79 -5.74 -6.56
N ARG A 98 -3.86 -6.88 -7.24
CA ARG A 98 -2.84 -7.28 -8.21
C ARG A 98 -3.43 -7.36 -9.61
N TYR A 99 -2.81 -6.67 -10.54
CA TYR A 99 -3.01 -6.81 -11.97
C TYR A 99 -1.78 -7.46 -12.60
N VAL A 100 -1.99 -8.30 -13.60
CA VAL A 100 -0.90 -9.00 -14.31
C VAL A 100 -1.07 -8.85 -15.82
N PRO A 101 0.01 -9.01 -16.62
CA PRO A 101 -0.11 -8.97 -18.08
C PRO A 101 -1.13 -9.98 -18.57
N THR A 102 -2.03 -9.56 -19.45
CA THR A 102 -3.05 -10.45 -19.98
C THR A 102 -2.51 -11.29 -21.13
N GLN A 103 -2.94 -12.56 -21.19
CA GLN A 103 -2.66 -13.46 -22.32
C GLN A 103 -3.87 -13.62 -23.27
N LYS A 104 -4.95 -12.86 -23.07
CA LYS A 104 -6.16 -13.00 -23.90
C LYS A 104 -5.92 -12.41 -25.30
N PRO A 105 -6.08 -13.18 -26.39
CA PRO A 105 -5.85 -12.72 -27.75
C PRO A 105 -7.08 -11.99 -28.35
N ASP A 106 -7.98 -11.48 -27.53
CA ASP A 106 -9.37 -11.20 -27.91
C ASP A 106 -9.61 -9.79 -28.48
N ARG A 107 -8.55 -9.04 -28.80
CA ARG A 107 -8.68 -7.69 -29.34
C ARG A 107 -9.33 -7.70 -30.74
N PRO A 108 -10.39 -6.90 -30.96
CA PRO A 108 -11.10 -6.88 -32.24
C PRO A 108 -10.24 -6.31 -33.37
N ALA A 109 -10.49 -6.81 -34.59
CA ALA A 109 -9.90 -6.26 -35.80
C ALA A 109 -10.44 -4.85 -36.10
N PRO A 110 -9.70 -4.00 -36.83
CA PRO A 110 -10.21 -2.68 -37.24
C PRO A 110 -11.59 -2.77 -37.93
N GLY A 111 -12.54 -1.96 -37.47
CA GLY A 111 -13.91 -1.92 -38.00
C GLY A 111 -14.91 -2.83 -37.28
N GLN A 112 -14.48 -3.66 -36.34
CA GLN A 112 -15.36 -4.35 -35.40
C GLN A 112 -15.70 -3.44 -34.20
N ASP A 113 -16.74 -3.79 -33.42
CA ASP A 113 -17.18 -3.00 -32.27
C ASP A 113 -16.15 -3.04 -31.13
N PHE A 114 -15.25 -2.06 -31.14
CA PHE A 114 -14.22 -1.90 -30.12
C PHE A 114 -14.81 -1.57 -28.75
N HIS A 115 -15.92 -0.82 -28.68
CA HIS A 115 -16.49 -0.35 -27.42
C HIS A 115 -17.19 -1.49 -26.67
N GLU A 116 -17.90 -2.35 -27.40
CA GLU A 116 -18.49 -3.56 -26.81
C GLU A 116 -17.38 -4.47 -26.26
N TRP A 117 -16.32 -4.73 -27.03
CA TRP A 117 -15.17 -5.51 -26.54
C TRP A 117 -14.51 -4.88 -25.32
N GLU A 118 -14.25 -3.57 -25.37
CA GLU A 118 -13.60 -2.82 -24.28
C GLU A 118 -14.42 -2.93 -22.98
N GLY A 119 -15.73 -2.68 -23.05
CA GLY A 119 -16.62 -2.80 -21.89
C GLY A 119 -16.72 -4.22 -21.34
N ASN A 120 -16.76 -5.22 -22.23
CA ASN A 120 -16.74 -6.64 -21.84
C ASN A 120 -15.42 -7.03 -21.16
N PHE A 121 -14.28 -6.52 -21.66
CA PHE A 121 -12.98 -6.80 -21.07
C PHE A 121 -12.88 -6.24 -19.66
N TYR A 122 -13.30 -4.98 -19.45
CA TYR A 122 -13.39 -4.40 -18.11
C TYR A 122 -14.30 -5.21 -17.20
N SER A 123 -15.46 -5.65 -17.69
CA SER A 123 -16.41 -6.38 -16.84
C SER A 123 -15.94 -7.78 -16.47
N LYS A 124 -15.18 -8.45 -17.34
CA LYS A 124 -14.87 -9.87 -17.20
C LYS A 124 -13.47 -10.15 -16.67
N TYR A 125 -12.46 -9.45 -17.19
CA TYR A 125 -11.06 -9.76 -16.92
C TYR A 125 -10.37 -8.68 -16.10
N SER A 126 -10.79 -7.42 -16.22
CA SER A 126 -10.17 -6.31 -15.51
C SER A 126 -11.24 -5.54 -14.75
N HIS A 127 -12.05 -6.23 -13.94
CA HIS A 127 -13.10 -5.58 -13.16
C HIS A 127 -12.54 -5.10 -11.83
N GLU A 128 -13.02 -3.96 -11.33
CA GLU A 128 -12.55 -3.36 -10.09
C GLU A 128 -13.24 -4.03 -8.86
N ALA A 129 -13.09 -5.35 -8.71
CA ALA A 129 -13.78 -6.15 -7.68
C ALA A 129 -13.56 -5.67 -6.24
N PHE A 130 -12.45 -4.97 -5.99
CA PHE A 130 -12.14 -4.38 -4.69
C PHE A 130 -13.05 -3.21 -4.32
N MET A 131 -13.82 -2.63 -5.25
CA MET A 131 -14.73 -1.51 -4.97
C MET A 131 -15.76 -1.79 -3.87
N ASP A 132 -16.15 -3.06 -3.69
CA ASP A 132 -17.16 -3.47 -2.71
C ASP A 132 -16.61 -3.59 -1.28
N ILE A 133 -15.29 -3.55 -1.12
CA ILE A 133 -14.61 -3.63 0.17
C ILE A 133 -13.91 -2.32 0.55
N ILE A 134 -14.07 -1.25 -0.24
CA ILE A 134 -13.56 0.08 0.13
C ILE A 134 -14.36 0.61 1.32
N PHE A 135 -13.64 1.14 2.31
CA PHE A 135 -14.20 1.75 3.51
C PHE A 135 -13.50 3.09 3.81
N PRO A 136 -14.11 3.98 4.62
CA PRO A 136 -13.47 5.23 5.04
C PRO A 136 -12.12 5.00 5.72
N GLY A 137 -11.04 5.54 5.12
CA GLY A 137 -9.67 5.35 5.60
C GLY A 137 -8.89 4.25 4.88
N ALA A 138 -9.47 3.60 3.87
CA ALA A 138 -8.77 2.63 3.04
C ALA A 138 -7.73 3.30 2.13
N VAL A 139 -6.63 2.60 1.87
CA VAL A 139 -5.64 2.95 0.84
C VAL A 139 -5.62 1.82 -0.16
N ILE A 140 -5.84 2.12 -1.42
CA ILE A 140 -5.76 1.11 -2.46
C ILE A 140 -4.29 0.98 -2.85
N VAL A 141 -3.75 -0.21 -2.68
CA VAL A 141 -2.37 -0.55 -3.02
C VAL A 141 -2.41 -1.46 -4.25
N ILE A 142 -1.96 -0.94 -5.39
CA ILE A 142 -2.06 -1.60 -6.69
C ILE A 142 -0.68 -2.03 -7.16
N ASP A 143 -0.48 -3.34 -7.21
CA ASP A 143 0.63 -4.03 -7.88
C ASP A 143 0.17 -4.31 -9.31
N ASP A 144 0.87 -3.73 -10.28
CA ASP A 144 0.51 -3.81 -11.69
C ASP A 144 1.77 -3.95 -12.55
N VAL A 145 1.62 -3.99 -13.86
CA VAL A 145 2.71 -4.24 -14.81
C VAL A 145 3.63 -3.02 -14.88
N GLU A 146 4.63 -2.98 -14.00
CA GLU A 146 5.54 -1.85 -13.78
C GLU A 146 6.12 -1.26 -15.06
N GLU A 147 6.57 -2.09 -16.01
CA GLU A 147 7.25 -1.62 -17.23
C GLU A 147 6.30 -1.19 -18.36
N ASP A 148 5.04 -1.59 -18.31
CA ASP A 148 4.10 -1.32 -19.39
C ASP A 148 3.50 0.10 -19.31
N ASP A 149 3.04 0.59 -20.46
CA ASP A 149 2.36 1.89 -20.57
C ASP A 149 0.84 1.72 -20.35
N ILE A 150 0.44 1.53 -19.09
CA ILE A 150 -0.94 1.26 -18.67
C ILE A 150 -1.40 2.23 -17.59
N GLY A 151 -2.39 3.06 -17.89
CA GLY A 151 -3.09 3.88 -16.90
C GLY A 151 -4.23 3.10 -16.23
N SER A 152 -3.90 2.16 -15.35
CA SER A 152 -4.89 1.41 -14.55
C SER A 152 -5.68 2.31 -13.60
N ILE A 153 -5.08 3.44 -13.25
CA ILE A 153 -5.68 4.52 -12.47
C ILE A 153 -5.91 5.70 -13.43
N GLY A 154 -7.14 6.22 -13.44
CA GLY A 154 -7.53 7.42 -14.18
C GLY A 154 -8.41 8.32 -13.32
N SER A 155 -8.79 9.47 -13.87
CA SER A 155 -9.51 10.52 -13.13
C SER A 155 -10.90 10.10 -12.66
N TYR A 156 -11.56 9.20 -13.39
CA TYR A 156 -12.89 8.70 -13.03
C TYR A 156 -12.85 7.66 -11.92
N ASN A 157 -12.04 6.60 -12.07
CA ASN A 157 -12.06 5.50 -11.11
C ASN A 157 -11.47 5.92 -9.76
N ILE A 158 -10.38 6.70 -9.73
CA ILE A 158 -9.83 7.20 -8.47
C ILE A 158 -10.82 8.11 -7.73
N MET A 159 -11.61 8.90 -8.45
CA MET A 159 -12.70 9.70 -7.88
C MET A 159 -13.80 8.82 -7.28
N GLU A 160 -14.20 7.75 -7.96
CA GLU A 160 -15.19 6.81 -7.44
C GLU A 160 -14.66 6.05 -6.22
N TRP A 161 -13.39 5.65 -6.22
CA TRP A 161 -12.74 5.02 -5.06
C TRP A 161 -12.71 5.98 -3.87
N HIS A 162 -12.38 7.26 -4.12
CA HIS A 162 -12.41 8.30 -3.10
C HIS A 162 -13.82 8.51 -2.54
N ARG A 163 -14.84 8.57 -3.41
CA ARG A 163 -16.26 8.66 -3.01
C ARG A 163 -16.68 7.51 -2.09
N ARG A 164 -16.08 6.32 -2.25
CA ARG A 164 -16.32 5.14 -1.40
C ARG A 164 -15.54 5.14 -0.08
N GLY A 165 -14.62 6.07 0.12
CA GLY A 165 -13.89 6.24 1.38
C GLY A 165 -12.37 6.01 1.28
N ALA A 166 -11.84 5.70 0.09
CA ALA A 166 -10.40 5.62 -0.09
C ALA A 166 -9.75 7.00 0.15
N VAL A 167 -8.69 7.03 0.97
CA VAL A 167 -7.94 8.26 1.27
C VAL A 167 -6.77 8.49 0.32
N GLY A 168 -6.47 7.52 -0.55
CA GLY A 168 -5.47 7.64 -1.59
C GLY A 168 -5.14 6.29 -2.22
N VAL A 169 -4.23 6.33 -3.19
CA VAL A 169 -3.74 5.17 -3.93
C VAL A 169 -2.22 5.15 -3.94
N VAL A 170 -1.63 3.97 -3.79
CA VAL A 170 -0.20 3.72 -3.96
C VAL A 170 -0.03 2.63 -5.01
N THR A 171 0.88 2.83 -5.97
CA THR A 171 1.20 1.84 -6.99
C THR A 171 2.67 1.92 -7.40
N ASP A 172 3.25 0.78 -7.78
CA ASP A 172 4.57 0.71 -8.42
C ASP A 172 4.52 0.93 -9.93
N ALA A 173 3.33 0.97 -10.52
CA ALA A 173 3.12 1.13 -11.95
C ALA A 173 2.74 2.57 -12.32
N SER A 174 1.78 2.72 -13.24
CA SER A 174 1.46 4.01 -13.86
C SER A 174 -0.02 4.40 -13.81
N ALA A 175 -0.26 5.71 -13.93
CA ALA A 175 -1.59 6.30 -13.95
C ALA A 175 -1.72 7.29 -15.11
N ARG A 176 -2.95 7.51 -15.57
CA ARG A 176 -3.32 8.50 -16.59
C ARG A 176 -4.24 9.58 -16.00
N ASP A 177 -4.58 10.58 -16.81
CA ASP A 177 -5.42 11.73 -16.43
C ASP A 177 -4.83 12.51 -15.24
N THR A 178 -3.50 12.66 -15.22
CA THR A 178 -2.80 13.18 -14.04
C THR A 178 -3.13 14.64 -13.73
N ASP A 179 -3.54 15.40 -14.74
CA ASP A 179 -3.89 16.81 -14.57
C ASP A 179 -5.21 16.92 -13.81
N GLU A 180 -6.22 16.13 -14.21
CA GLU A 180 -7.50 16.02 -13.53
C GLU A 180 -7.31 15.50 -12.09
N ILE A 181 -6.54 14.43 -11.88
CA ILE A 181 -6.29 13.89 -10.52
C ILE A 181 -5.64 14.94 -9.62
N THR A 182 -4.70 15.72 -10.16
CA THR A 182 -4.05 16.82 -9.44
C THR A 182 -5.05 17.92 -9.07
N ILE A 183 -5.97 18.28 -9.97
CA ILE A 183 -7.04 19.25 -9.70
C ILE A 183 -8.02 18.73 -8.66
N GLN A 184 -8.38 17.44 -8.74
CA GLN A 184 -9.27 16.75 -7.80
C GLN A 184 -8.69 16.64 -6.38
N ARG A 185 -7.36 16.81 -6.23
CA ARG A 185 -6.65 16.70 -4.95
C ARG A 185 -6.83 15.34 -4.27
N ILE A 186 -6.91 14.28 -5.06
CA ILE A 186 -6.91 12.91 -4.52
C ILE A 186 -5.45 12.41 -4.45
N PRO A 187 -4.96 11.99 -3.27
CA PRO A 187 -3.60 11.50 -3.12
C PRO A 187 -3.33 10.25 -3.98
N LEU A 188 -2.29 10.34 -4.81
CA LEU A 188 -1.81 9.25 -5.66
C LEU A 188 -0.28 9.23 -5.60
N TYR A 189 0.27 8.08 -5.23
CA TYR A 189 1.71 7.81 -5.23
C TYR A 189 1.98 6.75 -6.29
N LEU A 190 2.87 7.08 -7.23
CA LEU A 190 3.13 6.28 -8.41
C LEU A 190 4.59 6.42 -8.83
N ARG A 191 5.10 5.43 -9.57
CA ARG A 191 6.45 5.46 -10.13
C ARG A 191 6.55 6.33 -11.37
N LYS A 192 5.58 6.19 -12.29
CA LYS A 192 5.59 6.91 -13.57
C LYS A 192 4.19 7.22 -14.08
N LYS A 193 4.09 8.11 -15.06
CA LYS A 193 2.82 8.41 -15.77
C LYS A 193 2.63 7.46 -16.95
N GLY A 194 1.42 6.97 -17.14
CA GLY A 194 1.00 6.12 -18.24
C GLY A 194 -0.03 6.79 -19.14
N ARG A 195 -0.37 6.12 -20.24
CA ARG A 195 -1.25 6.61 -21.31
C ARG A 195 -2.28 5.58 -21.74
N GLY A 196 -1.93 4.29 -21.69
CA GLY A 196 -2.80 3.20 -22.14
C GLY A 196 -4.02 2.94 -21.24
N ILE A 197 -4.98 2.18 -21.77
CA ILE A 197 -6.09 1.59 -21.00
C ILE A 197 -5.73 0.18 -20.54
N ARG A 198 -6.47 -0.38 -19.57
CA ARG A 198 -6.30 -1.78 -19.10
C ARG A 198 -6.63 -2.84 -20.17
N PRO A 199 -7.74 -2.74 -20.92
CA PRO A 199 -8.14 -3.77 -21.89
C PRO A 199 -7.07 -4.17 -22.89
N GLY A 200 -6.86 -5.49 -22.97
CA GLY A 200 -5.83 -6.11 -23.82
C GLY A 200 -4.38 -5.86 -23.37
N ARG A 201 -4.15 -5.32 -22.16
CA ARG A 201 -2.81 -5.13 -21.58
C ARG A 201 -2.64 -5.86 -20.26
N ASN A 202 -3.56 -5.66 -19.30
CA ASN A 202 -3.55 -6.35 -18.01
C ASN A 202 -4.93 -6.92 -17.63
N GLU A 203 -4.95 -7.86 -16.69
CA GLU A 203 -6.16 -8.42 -16.08
C GLU A 203 -5.99 -8.54 -14.56
N ILE A 204 -7.09 -8.49 -13.81
CA ILE A 204 -7.04 -8.60 -12.35
C ILE A 204 -6.73 -10.04 -11.97
N GLU A 205 -5.70 -10.23 -11.15
CA GLU A 205 -5.28 -11.54 -10.65
C GLU A 205 -5.87 -11.79 -9.26
N SER A 206 -5.71 -10.81 -8.36
CA SER A 206 -6.22 -10.94 -7.00
C SER A 206 -6.63 -9.62 -6.35
N VAL A 207 -7.53 -9.76 -5.37
CA VAL A 207 -7.94 -8.72 -4.43
C VAL A 207 -7.70 -9.25 -3.01
N ASN A 208 -7.18 -8.42 -2.12
CA ASN A 208 -6.84 -8.77 -0.74
C ASN A 208 -5.91 -10.00 -0.65
N ARG A 209 -4.88 -10.02 -1.49
CA ARG A 209 -3.74 -10.92 -1.35
C ARG A 209 -2.47 -10.12 -1.13
N PRO A 210 -1.46 -10.66 -0.43
CA PRO A 210 -0.20 -9.95 -0.28
C PRO A 210 0.38 -9.61 -1.65
N VAL A 211 0.79 -8.37 -1.80
CA VAL A 211 1.42 -7.83 -3.02
C VAL A 211 2.79 -7.28 -2.68
N GLU A 212 3.56 -6.96 -3.71
CA GLU A 212 4.84 -6.27 -3.56
C GLU A 212 4.75 -4.94 -4.31
N ILE A 213 5.23 -3.86 -3.67
CA ILE A 213 5.30 -2.53 -4.28
C ILE A 213 6.65 -1.92 -3.91
N GLY A 214 7.45 -1.56 -4.90
CA GLY A 214 8.72 -0.85 -4.70
C GLY A 214 9.68 -1.57 -3.73
N GLY A 215 9.80 -2.88 -3.84
CA GLY A 215 10.61 -3.75 -3.00
C GLY A 215 9.97 -4.16 -1.66
N VAL A 216 8.73 -3.77 -1.37
CA VAL A 216 8.11 -3.95 -0.06
C VAL A 216 6.87 -4.83 -0.12
N LEU A 217 6.82 -5.83 0.77
CA LEU A 217 5.63 -6.64 0.99
C LEU A 217 4.52 -5.80 1.62
N VAL A 218 3.33 -5.81 1.01
CA VAL A 218 2.12 -5.22 1.56
C VAL A 218 1.08 -6.30 1.76
N CYS A 219 0.66 -6.50 3.01
CA CYS A 219 -0.45 -7.39 3.33
C CYS A 219 -1.76 -6.59 3.51
N PRO A 220 -2.92 -7.18 3.17
CA PRO A 220 -4.21 -6.56 3.47
C PRO A 220 -4.33 -6.19 4.94
N GLY A 221 -4.72 -4.95 5.21
CA GLY A 221 -4.83 -4.42 6.58
C GLY A 221 -3.60 -3.70 7.10
N ASP A 222 -2.43 -3.81 6.46
CA ASP A 222 -1.24 -3.05 6.86
C ASP A 222 -1.50 -1.54 6.82
N VAL A 223 -0.77 -0.79 7.64
CA VAL A 223 -0.91 0.67 7.68
C VAL A 223 0.01 1.27 6.64
N ILE A 224 -0.55 2.10 5.77
CA ILE A 224 0.18 2.89 4.78
C ILE A 224 0.30 4.31 5.31
N VAL A 225 1.52 4.82 5.39
CA VAL A 225 1.81 6.23 5.65
C VAL A 225 2.59 6.77 4.46
N ALA A 226 2.13 7.88 3.89
CA ALA A 226 2.80 8.53 2.77
C ALA A 226 2.78 10.05 2.92
N ASP A 227 3.89 10.68 2.57
CA ASP A 227 4.04 12.13 2.51
C ASP A 227 5.09 12.54 1.46
N GLY A 228 5.64 13.75 1.56
CA GLY A 228 6.63 14.24 0.61
C GLY A 228 7.91 13.40 0.53
N ASP A 229 8.21 12.59 1.56
CA ASP A 229 9.42 11.77 1.63
C ASP A 229 9.25 10.38 0.99
N GLY A 230 8.02 9.98 0.66
CA GLY A 230 7.71 8.70 0.01
C GLY A 230 6.59 7.93 0.69
N VAL A 231 6.68 6.60 0.70
CA VAL A 231 5.69 5.69 1.29
C VAL A 231 6.38 4.72 2.24
N ILE A 232 5.77 4.50 3.42
CA ILE A 232 6.15 3.44 4.35
C ILE A 232 4.97 2.54 4.66
N VAL A 233 5.23 1.23 4.64
CA VAL A 233 4.29 0.16 4.96
C VAL A 233 4.61 -0.35 6.36
N VAL A 234 3.64 -0.31 7.25
CA VAL A 234 3.77 -0.82 8.62
C VAL A 234 2.98 -2.11 8.76
N PRO A 235 3.64 -3.25 9.03
CA PRO A 235 2.95 -4.50 9.26
C PRO A 235 1.93 -4.38 10.39
N ARG A 236 0.70 -4.82 10.14
CA ARG A 236 -0.41 -4.72 11.09
C ARG A 236 -0.05 -5.24 12.49
N ALA A 237 0.73 -6.33 12.54
CA ALA A 237 1.08 -7.01 13.79
C ALA A 237 1.82 -6.11 14.79
N VAL A 238 2.60 -5.14 14.31
CA VAL A 238 3.39 -4.22 15.15
C VAL A 238 2.88 -2.77 15.09
N ALA A 239 1.82 -2.49 14.32
CA ALA A 239 1.38 -1.13 14.03
C ALA A 239 1.03 -0.29 15.28
N LYS A 240 0.45 -0.90 16.33
CA LYS A 240 0.15 -0.18 17.58
C LYS A 240 1.42 0.25 18.32
N GLU A 241 2.46 -0.58 18.28
CA GLU A 241 3.75 -0.29 18.93
C GLU A 241 4.55 0.75 18.15
N VAL A 242 4.59 0.61 16.82
CA VAL A 242 5.19 1.60 15.92
C VAL A 242 4.55 2.97 16.10
N ALA A 243 3.21 3.06 16.12
CA ALA A 243 2.52 4.34 16.30
C ALA A 243 2.84 5.03 17.63
N LYS A 244 3.06 4.24 18.69
CA LYS A 244 3.46 4.77 20.01
C LYS A 244 4.84 5.43 19.92
N TYR A 245 5.84 4.72 19.40
CA TYR A 245 7.20 5.25 19.27
C TYR A 245 7.26 6.43 18.30
N ALA A 246 6.58 6.34 17.17
CA ALA A 246 6.51 7.41 16.18
C ALA A 246 5.87 8.68 16.75
N ARG A 247 4.87 8.56 17.63
CA ARG A 247 4.29 9.72 18.33
C ARG A 247 5.30 10.38 19.27
N GLU A 248 6.03 9.60 20.04
CA GLU A 248 7.07 10.11 20.95
C GLU A 248 8.15 10.88 20.18
N ILE A 249 8.58 10.34 19.03
CA ILE A 249 9.54 10.97 18.11
C ILE A 249 8.99 12.28 17.56
N LEU A 250 7.77 12.25 17.00
CA LEU A 250 7.12 13.42 16.41
C LEU A 250 6.99 14.57 17.42
N GLU A 251 6.45 14.30 18.61
CA GLU A 251 6.20 15.36 19.60
C GLU A 251 7.51 15.99 20.10
N LYS A 252 8.56 15.18 20.31
CA LYS A 252 9.89 15.68 20.69
C LYS A 252 10.51 16.54 19.58
N ASP A 253 10.43 16.10 18.33
CA ASP A 253 10.89 16.87 17.17
C ASP A 253 10.11 18.19 17.02
N LYS A 254 8.78 18.14 17.13
CA LYS A 254 7.91 19.32 17.07
C LYS A 254 8.25 20.33 18.15
N GLU A 255 8.45 19.89 19.40
CA GLU A 255 8.83 20.76 20.51
C GLU A 255 10.18 21.44 20.25
N GLY A 256 11.18 20.66 19.83
CA GLY A 256 12.50 21.18 19.48
C GLY A 256 12.44 22.22 18.35
N ARG A 257 11.73 21.91 17.26
CA ARG A 257 11.55 22.84 16.14
C ARG A 257 10.76 24.09 16.54
N ARG A 258 9.72 23.98 17.38
CA ARG A 258 8.96 25.14 17.89
C ARG A 258 9.87 26.12 18.64
N SER A 259 10.74 25.63 19.52
CA SER A 259 11.72 26.48 20.23
C SER A 259 12.68 27.19 19.25
N LEU A 260 13.07 26.52 18.16
CA LEU A 260 13.91 27.14 17.13
C LEU A 260 13.18 28.21 16.33
N TYR A 261 11.89 28.00 16.01
CA TYR A 261 11.08 29.03 15.35
C TYR A 261 11.03 30.31 16.18
N GLU A 262 10.79 30.18 17.48
CA GLU A 262 10.76 31.31 18.41
C GLU A 262 12.10 32.05 18.45
N LYS A 263 13.22 31.31 18.59
CA LYS A 263 14.58 31.90 18.59
C LYS A 263 14.94 32.61 17.29
N LEU A 264 14.42 32.11 16.16
CA LEU A 264 14.63 32.67 14.83
C LEU A 264 13.60 33.75 14.47
N ASN A 265 12.65 34.08 15.36
CA ASN A 265 11.52 34.98 15.10
C ASN A 265 10.69 34.57 13.86
N LEU A 266 10.53 33.27 13.62
CA LEU A 266 9.70 32.73 12.55
C LEU A 266 8.24 32.57 13.05
N PRO A 267 7.24 32.88 12.22
CA PRO A 267 5.85 32.57 12.56
C PRO A 267 5.64 31.06 12.61
N LEU A 268 4.96 30.56 13.65
CA LEU A 268 4.62 29.14 13.74
C LEU A 268 3.73 28.71 12.57
N ASP A 269 4.08 27.59 11.95
CA ASP A 269 3.30 26.94 10.91
C ASP A 269 2.64 25.64 11.41
N LYS A 270 1.90 24.95 10.55
CA LYS A 270 1.16 23.74 10.93
C LYS A 270 2.04 22.56 11.33
N THR A 271 3.34 22.57 11.03
CA THR A 271 4.27 21.49 11.33
C THR A 271 4.81 21.58 12.76
N VAL A 272 4.69 22.76 13.38
CA VAL A 272 5.13 23.05 14.76
C VAL A 272 4.01 23.61 15.64
N LYS A 273 2.81 23.85 15.10
CA LYS A 273 1.61 24.06 15.91
C LYS A 273 1.24 22.74 16.58
#